data_AF-A0A554VES4-F1
#
_entry.id   AF-A0A554VES4-F1
#
_cell.length_a   1.000
_cell.length_b   1.000
_cell.length_c   1.000
_cell.angle_alpha   90.00
_cell.angle_beta   90.00
_cell.angle_gamma   90.00
#
_symmetry.space_group_name_H-M   'P 1'
#
loop_
_entity.id
_entity.type
_entity.pdbx_description
1 polymer ?
#
loop_
_entity_poly.entity_id
_entity_poly.type
_entity_poly.pdbx_seq_one_letter_code
_entity_poly.pdbx_strand_id
1 'polypeptide(L)'
;MLKTETIERERKFLFWKLPHKKVILIDKVVNSNGKVILKRKSVFLVSMDSSEDKIFRRIKIVDREIQVFRHSRDYQNQFIELYDFCGKYKGRRIWKDGDFYKTK
;
A
#
# COMPACT_ATOMS: atom_id res chain seq x y z
N MET A 1 -9.67 -18.29 0.76
CA MET A 1 -9.63 -17.15 -0.20
C MET A 1 -9.05 -15.95 0.54
N LEU A 2 -7.97 -15.34 0.05
CA LEU A 2 -7.38 -14.15 0.68
C LEU A 2 -8.20 -12.92 0.34
N LYS A 3 -8.32 -12.01 1.32
CA LYS A 3 -8.93 -10.70 1.13
C LYS A 3 -7.94 -9.62 1.56
N THR A 4 -7.90 -8.54 0.81
CA THR A 4 -7.20 -7.31 1.20
C THR A 4 -8.20 -6.39 1.92
N GLU A 5 -7.84 -5.93 3.11
CA GLU A 5 -8.61 -4.94 3.85
C GLU A 5 -7.81 -3.65 3.96
N THR A 6 -8.49 -2.53 3.75
CA THR A 6 -7.91 -1.19 3.90
C THR A 6 -8.70 -0.42 4.94
N ILE A 7 -7.98 0.14 5.91
CA ILE A 7 -8.55 1.06 6.90
C ILE A 7 -7.85 2.39 6.75
N GLU A 8 -8.59 3.40 6.30
CA GLU A 8 -8.14 4.79 6.26
C GLU A 8 -8.57 5.50 7.55
N ARG A 9 -7.60 6.13 8.22
CA ARG A 9 -7.88 6.99 9.38
C ARG A 9 -7.41 8.40 9.07
N GLU A 10 -8.37 9.31 9.10
CA GLU A 10 -8.13 10.74 8.94
C GLU A 10 -7.98 11.40 10.31
N ARG A 11 -6.94 12.19 10.50
CA ARG A 11 -6.79 13.04 11.70
C ARG A 11 -6.83 14.50 11.28
N LYS A 12 -7.92 15.19 11.63
CA LYS A 12 -8.02 16.65 11.56
C LYS A 12 -7.49 17.21 12.88
N PHE A 13 -6.45 18.04 12.83
CA PHE A 13 -6.02 18.79 14.01
C PHE A 13 -6.89 20.05 14.09
N LEU A 14 -7.63 20.22 15.19
CA LEU A 14 -8.55 21.35 15.39
C LEU A 14 -7.83 22.68 15.63
N PHE A 15 -6.53 22.65 15.92
CA PHE A 15 -5.76 23.83 16.25
C PHE A 15 -4.49 23.84 15.41
N TRP A 16 -4.30 24.94 14.69
CA TRP A 16 -3.23 25.25 13.74
C TRP A 16 -3.36 24.63 12.34
N LYS A 17 -3.52 25.52 11.35
CA LYS A 17 -3.57 25.26 9.90
C LYS A 17 -2.26 24.61 9.44
N LEU A 18 -2.17 23.28 9.53
CA LEU A 18 -1.32 22.57 8.57
C LEU A 18 -2.10 22.50 7.26
N PRO A 19 -1.58 23.03 6.13
CA PRO A 19 -2.24 22.90 4.82
C PRO A 19 -2.31 21.43 4.34
N HIS A 20 -1.78 20.50 5.13
CA HIS A 20 -1.65 19.09 4.80
C HIS A 20 -2.46 18.22 5.77
N LYS A 21 -3.31 17.38 5.21
CA LYS A 21 -4.10 16.37 5.92
C LYS A 21 -3.24 15.15 6.22
N LYS A 22 -3.12 14.76 7.49
CA LYS A 22 -2.44 13.51 7.84
C LYS A 22 -3.37 12.32 7.67
N VAL A 23 -3.00 11.40 6.78
CA VAL A 23 -3.75 10.17 6.49
C VAL A 23 -2.92 8.97 6.91
N ILE A 24 -3.54 8.04 7.64
CA ILE A 24 -2.93 6.76 7.99
C ILE A 24 -3.68 5.67 7.22
N LEU A 25 -2.97 4.98 6.32
CA LEU A 25 -3.47 3.79 5.66
C LEU A 25 -2.92 2.55 6.36
N ILE A 26 -3.82 1.63 6.69
CA ILE A 26 -3.48 0.32 7.21
C ILE A 26 -4.01 -0.69 6.21
N ASP A 27 -3.09 -1.30 5.46
CA ASP A 27 -3.41 -2.39 4.54
C ASP A 27 -3.10 -3.72 5.21
N LYS A 28 -4.03 -4.67 5.08
CA LYS A 28 -3.89 -6.02 5.61
C LYS A 28 -4.25 -7.05 4.55
N VAL A 29 -3.58 -8.19 4.61
CA VAL A 29 -3.97 -9.41 3.91
C VAL A 29 -4.46 -10.40 4.95
N VAL A 30 -5.68 -10.89 4.79
CA VAL A 30 -6.36 -11.77 5.73
C VAL A 30 -6.67 -13.10 5.06
N ASN A 31 -6.47 -14.20 5.78
CA ASN A 31 -6.83 -15.54 5.33
C ASN A 31 -8.33 -15.84 5.51
N SER A 32 -8.81 -16.93 4.94
CA SER A 32 -10.22 -17.37 5.11
C SER A 32 -10.65 -17.52 6.57
N ASN A 33 -9.70 -17.79 7.45
CA ASN A 33 -9.94 -18.00 8.89
C ASN A 33 -9.84 -16.68 9.69
N GLY A 34 -9.78 -15.52 9.04
CA GLY A 34 -9.63 -14.21 9.71
C GLY A 34 -8.22 -13.90 10.22
N LYS A 35 -7.24 -14.82 10.02
CA LYS A 35 -5.85 -14.61 10.43
C LYS A 35 -5.16 -13.59 9.51
N VAL A 36 -4.55 -12.57 10.10
CA VAL A 36 -3.75 -11.57 9.37
C VAL A 36 -2.41 -12.19 8.96
N ILE A 37 -2.14 -12.22 7.66
CA ILE A 37 -0.91 -12.75 7.07
C ILE A 37 0.14 -11.66 6.93
N LEU A 38 -0.28 -10.49 6.43
CA LEU A 38 0.60 -9.35 6.23
C LEU A 38 -0.15 -8.09 6.64
N LYS A 39 0.54 -7.18 7.31
CA LYS A 39 0.00 -5.90 7.73
C LYS A 39 1.03 -4.82 7.46
N ARG A 40 0.62 -3.77 6.77
CA ARG A 40 1.45 -2.60 6.51
C ARG A 40 0.74 -1.35 6.99
N LYS A 41 1.49 -0.51 7.69
CA LYS A 41 1.04 0.81 8.11
C LYS A 41 1.83 1.84 7.33
N SER A 42 1.12 2.71 6.62
CA SER A 42 1.69 3.79 5.83
C SER A 42 1.08 5.11 6.31
N VAL A 43 1.93 6.12 6.51
CA VAL A 43 1.51 7.46 6.97
C VAL A 43 1.80 8.45 5.86
N PHE A 44 0.84 9.33 5.60
CA PHE A 44 0.88 10.32 4.53
C PHE A 44 0.53 11.69 5.06
N LEU A 45 1.13 12.69 4.45
CA LEU A 45 0.70 14.09 4.50
C LEU A 45 0.18 14.39 3.10
N VAL A 46 -1.12 14.67 3.01
CA VAL A 46 -1.81 14.96 1.75
C VAL A 46 -2.02 16.47 1.69
N SER A 47 -1.37 17.14 0.74
CA SER A 47 -1.82 18.47 0.25
C SER A 47 -3.00 18.28 -0.71
N MET A 48 -3.80 19.32 -0.96
CA MET A 48 -5.00 19.23 -1.82
C MET A 48 -4.76 18.50 -3.16
N ASP A 49 -3.56 18.62 -3.76
CA ASP A 49 -3.24 18.03 -5.07
C ASP A 49 -2.47 16.69 -5.01
N SER A 50 -2.00 16.23 -3.84
CA SER A 50 -1.09 15.06 -3.72
C SER A 50 -1.76 13.78 -3.18
N SER A 51 -3.08 13.66 -3.31
CA SER A 51 -3.82 12.50 -2.79
C SER A 51 -3.63 11.21 -3.62
N GLU A 52 -3.09 11.30 -4.83
CA GLU A 52 -2.96 10.15 -5.73
C GLU A 52 -1.87 9.18 -5.28
N ASP A 53 -0.80 9.64 -4.63
CA ASP A 53 0.35 8.82 -4.22
C ASP A 53 0.01 7.61 -3.32
N LYS A 54 -1.17 7.63 -2.69
CA LYS A 54 -1.70 6.54 -1.87
C LYS A 54 -1.74 5.22 -2.64
N ILE A 55 -1.98 5.27 -3.95
CA ILE A 55 -2.11 4.11 -4.82
C ILE A 55 -0.82 3.30 -4.93
N PHE A 56 0.34 3.97 -4.84
CA PHE A 56 1.67 3.40 -5.01
C PHE A 56 2.21 2.65 -3.79
N ARG A 57 1.46 2.68 -2.67
CA ARG A 57 1.89 2.06 -1.41
C ARG A 57 0.96 0.94 -0.94
N ARG A 58 0.05 0.51 -1.81
CA ARG A 58 -0.96 -0.52 -1.53
C ARG A 58 -0.39 -1.92 -1.61
N ILE A 59 -1.05 -2.85 -0.95
CA ILE A 59 -0.87 -4.29 -1.13
C ILE A 59 -1.86 -4.76 -2.19
N LYS A 60 -1.38 -5.46 -3.23
CA LYS A 60 -2.23 -6.11 -4.24
C LYS A 60 -2.04 -7.62 -4.17
N ILE A 61 -3.07 -8.37 -4.54
CA ILE A 61 -2.98 -9.82 -4.74
C ILE A 61 -3.10 -10.07 -6.24
N VAL A 62 -2.07 -10.64 -6.85
CA VAL A 62 -1.99 -10.90 -8.30
C VAL A 62 -1.52 -12.32 -8.49
N ASP A 63 -2.26 -13.13 -9.24
CA ASP A 63 -1.87 -14.50 -9.63
C ASP A 63 -1.39 -15.38 -8.45
N ARG A 64 -2.09 -15.29 -7.32
CA ARG A 64 -1.79 -15.99 -6.04
C ARG A 64 -0.53 -15.50 -5.30
N GLU A 65 0.01 -14.35 -5.67
CA GLU A 65 1.11 -13.69 -4.97
C GLU A 65 0.65 -12.40 -4.32
N ILE A 66 1.21 -12.11 -3.15
CA ILE A 66 0.99 -10.85 -2.45
C ILE A 66 2.11 -9.90 -2.89
N GLN A 67 1.72 -8.83 -3.59
CA GLN A 67 2.64 -7.80 -4.08
C GLN A 67 2.50 -6.55 -3.24
N VAL A 68 3.63 -6.12 -2.65
CA VAL A 68 3.69 -4.96 -1.77
C VAL A 68 4.53 -3.88 -2.44
N PHE A 69 3.86 -2.81 -2.85
CA PHE A 69 4.49 -1.74 -3.61
C PHE A 69 5.29 -0.83 -2.68
N ARG A 70 6.57 -0.62 -3.00
CA ARG A 70 7.46 0.31 -2.30
C ARG A 70 7.78 1.46 -3.24
N HIS A 71 7.16 2.59 -2.94
CA HIS A 71 7.36 3.83 -3.66
C HIS A 71 8.19 4.80 -2.80
N SER A 72 9.34 5.21 -3.33
CA SER A 72 10.19 6.25 -2.78
C SER A 72 10.07 7.52 -3.62
N ARG A 73 10.42 8.68 -3.04
CA ARG A 73 10.55 9.94 -3.80
C ARG A 73 11.60 9.83 -4.91
N ASP A 74 12.58 8.97 -4.71
CA ASP A 74 13.55 8.61 -5.74
C ASP A 74 12.99 7.47 -6.60
N TYR A 75 12.77 7.76 -7.88
CA TYR A 75 12.19 6.83 -8.85
C TYR A 75 13.07 5.58 -9.05
N GLN A 76 14.39 5.70 -8.92
CA GLN A 76 15.30 4.57 -9.10
C GLN A 76 15.22 3.54 -7.96
N ASN A 77 14.63 3.93 -6.83
CA ASN A 77 14.50 3.08 -5.63
C ASN A 77 13.10 2.47 -5.49
N GLN A 78 12.33 2.41 -6.58
CA GLN A 78 11.00 1.80 -6.60
C GLN A 78 11.09 0.28 -6.85
N PHE A 79 10.56 -0.50 -5.92
CA PHE A 79 10.52 -1.96 -6.04
C PHE A 79 9.18 -2.51 -5.53
N ILE A 80 8.90 -3.76 -5.91
CA ILE A 80 7.75 -4.53 -5.46
C ILE A 80 8.31 -5.69 -4.65
N GLU A 81 7.94 -5.75 -3.37
CA GLU A 81 8.23 -6.90 -2.52
C GLU A 81 7.19 -7.99 -2.85
N LEU A 82 7.69 -9.19 -3.14
CA LEU A 82 6.89 -10.34 -3.48
C LEU A 82 6.81 -11.27 -2.27
N TYR A 83 5.59 -11.64 -1.90
CA TYR A 83 5.33 -12.60 -0.85
C TYR A 83 4.48 -13.74 -1.39
N ASP A 84 4.72 -14.94 -0.87
CA ASP A 84 3.83 -16.07 -1.10
C ASP A 84 2.46 -15.83 -0.44
N PHE A 85 1.51 -16.71 -0.74
CA PHE A 85 0.16 -16.65 -0.19
C PHE A 85 0.10 -16.83 1.34
N CYS A 86 1.18 -17.34 1.94
CA CYS A 86 1.35 -17.56 3.37
C CYS A 86 2.07 -16.38 4.07
N GLY A 87 2.48 -15.35 3.32
CA GLY A 87 3.19 -14.18 3.84
C GLY A 87 4.71 -14.34 3.95
N LYS A 88 5.30 -15.41 3.40
CA LYS A 88 6.75 -15.56 3.32
C LYS A 88 7.31 -14.71 2.19
N TYR A 89 8.40 -14.01 2.48
CA TYR A 89 9.09 -13.20 1.49
C TYR A 89 9.73 -14.09 0.41
N LYS A 90 9.42 -13.82 -0.86
CA LYS A 90 10.02 -14.52 -2.01
C LYS A 90 11.15 -13.72 -2.65
N GLY A 91 11.09 -12.40 -2.57
CA GLY A 91 12.08 -11.53 -3.20
C GLY A 91 11.54 -10.14 -3.53
N ARG A 92 12.28 -9.43 -4.37
CA ARG A 92 11.90 -8.10 -4.88
C ARG A 92 12.06 -8.05 -6.39
N ARG A 93 11.20 -7.28 -7.06
CA ARG A 93 11.36 -6.92 -8.47
C ARG A 93 11.29 -5.42 -8.66
N ILE A 94 11.97 -4.91 -9.68
CA ILE A 94 11.87 -3.51 -10.10
C ILE A 94 10.49 -3.29 -10.74
N TRP A 95 9.97 -2.06 -10.64
CA TRP A 95 8.72 -1.68 -11.28
C TRP A 95 8.86 -1.79 -12.81
N LYS A 96 7.82 -2.31 -13.45
CA LYS A 96 7.67 -2.30 -14.91
C LYS A 96 6.44 -1.52 -15.31
N ASP A 97 6.45 -0.97 -16.51
CA ASP A 97 5.27 -0.34 -17.10
C ASP A 97 4.10 -1.34 -17.13
N GLY A 98 2.95 -0.94 -16.60
CA GLY A 98 1.76 -1.79 -16.45
C GLY A 98 1.58 -2.45 -15.07
N ASP A 99 2.58 -2.44 -14.18
CA ASP A 99 2.41 -2.94 -12.80
C ASP A 99 1.39 -2.11 -12.00
N PHE A 100 1.28 -0.83 -12.38
CA PHE A 100 0.38 0.12 -11.75
C PHE A 100 -1.00 0.15 -12.42
N TYR A 101 -1.01 0.32 -13.75
CA TYR A 101 -2.19 0.42 -14.60
C TYR A 101 -2.46 -0.91 -15.31
N LYS A 102 -3.01 -1.90 -14.60
CA LYS A 102 -3.84 -2.88 -15.31
C LYS A 102 -5.20 -2.22 -15.52
N THR A 103 -5.39 -1.68 -16.72
CA THR A 103 -6.70 -1.33 -17.28
C THR A 103 -7.60 -2.54 -17.15
N LYS A 104 -8.85 -2.30 -16.77
CA LYS A 104 -9.94 -3.29 -16.83
C LYS A 104 -9.99 -3.98 -18.18
#